data_AF-A0A7W0HGA3-F1
#
_entry.id   AF-A0A7W0HGA3-F1
#
_cell.length_a   1.000
_cell.length_b   1.000
_cell.length_c   1.000
_cell.angle_alpha   90.00
_cell.angle_beta   90.00
_cell.angle_gamma   90.00
#
_symmetry.space_group_name_H-M   'P 1'
#
loop_
_entity.id
_entity.type
_entity.pdbx_description
1 polymer ?
#
loop_
_entity_poly.entity_id
_entity_poly.type
_entity_poly.pdbx_seq_one_letter_code
_entity_poly.pdbx_strand_id
1 'polypeptide(L)'
;MTTVSVTAGAPTRDRMDQVGLLSLIALVAAAQLSIAIAQIMLTVAAACWLAGHATRRQRLEAPPFFWPLVGYAALTLLAAGFSRDPAASVTDSKQLVLFVLIPVVYDFARGARARTLLTVIITIGAISALVGIVQYGVLNYDVLRRRPQGTLSHWMTYSGTLMLVICATVARLLFDTRDRGWSAVVMPALVVSLILTGTRSAWVGATAGVGVLFLMRDFRLMALLPIVTAGIIAVAPTQVTDRIYSMFDLNDPTSRDRVAMLEAGVDMVRDHPLTGVGPEMVGRVYPDYRVASAVQENNMHLHNVPMQIAAERGLPALALWLWFIASAAAGLKALAGRLRHRVLVATAMAAVAAMLTAGLFEYNFGDSEFLMLFLILLTLPFAAVRDGGLPE
;
A
#
# COMPACT_ATOMS: atom_id res chain seq x y z
N MET A 1 -13.76 -5.43 -41.59
CA MET A 1 -12.93 -6.61 -41.25
C MET A 1 -11.49 -6.16 -41.28
N THR A 2 -11.03 -5.53 -40.19
CA THR A 2 -9.66 -5.04 -40.04
C THR A 2 -8.84 -6.18 -39.46
N THR A 3 -8.10 -6.84 -40.32
CA THR A 3 -7.18 -7.91 -39.97
C THR A 3 -6.08 -7.36 -39.06
N VAL A 4 -6.04 -7.91 -37.84
CA VAL A 4 -4.93 -7.75 -36.90
C VAL A 4 -3.70 -8.39 -37.55
N SER A 5 -2.76 -7.58 -38.02
CA SER A 5 -1.43 -8.09 -38.37
C SER A 5 -0.71 -8.43 -37.07
N VAL A 6 -0.69 -9.72 -36.76
CA VAL A 6 0.24 -10.26 -35.77
C VAL A 6 1.64 -10.03 -36.33
N THR A 7 2.38 -9.14 -35.68
CA THR A 7 3.72 -8.72 -36.06
C THR A 7 4.68 -9.91 -36.05
N ALA A 8 5.03 -10.37 -37.25
CA ALA A 8 6.22 -11.17 -37.48
C ALA A 8 7.46 -10.30 -37.19
N GLY A 9 8.40 -10.82 -36.39
CA GLY A 9 9.80 -10.36 -36.42
C GLY A 9 10.29 -9.35 -35.38
N ALA A 10 9.64 -9.16 -34.23
CA ALA A 10 10.32 -8.48 -33.11
C ALA A 10 11.51 -9.35 -32.64
N PRO A 11 12.74 -8.80 -32.50
CA PRO A 11 13.87 -9.56 -31.98
C PRO A 11 13.51 -10.14 -30.60
N THR A 12 14.05 -11.31 -30.25
CA THR A 12 13.81 -11.96 -28.93
C THR A 12 13.99 -10.99 -27.75
N ARG A 13 14.87 -10.01 -27.95
CA ARG A 13 15.17 -8.87 -27.06
C ARG A 13 13.94 -8.00 -26.75
N ASP A 14 13.17 -7.61 -27.76
CA ASP A 14 11.96 -6.79 -27.58
C ASP A 14 10.80 -7.61 -26.97
N ARG A 15 10.75 -8.91 -27.28
CA ARG A 15 9.72 -9.80 -26.74
C ARG A 15 9.82 -9.96 -25.23
N MET A 16 11.03 -10.07 -24.68
CA MET A 16 11.23 -10.21 -23.23
C MET A 16 10.79 -8.95 -22.47
N ASP A 17 11.14 -7.76 -22.96
CA ASP A 17 10.72 -6.50 -22.34
C ASP A 17 9.21 -6.28 -22.47
N GLN A 18 8.61 -6.69 -23.60
CA GLN A 18 7.15 -6.67 -23.79
C GLN A 18 6.44 -7.61 -22.82
N VAL A 19 6.90 -8.85 -22.68
CA VAL A 19 6.32 -9.83 -21.73
C VAL A 19 6.49 -9.33 -20.29
N GLY A 20 7.65 -8.78 -19.93
CA GLY A 20 7.89 -8.18 -18.63
C GLY A 20 6.94 -7.02 -18.32
N LEU A 21 6.74 -6.11 -19.28
CA LEU A 21 5.80 -4.99 -19.15
C LEU A 21 4.34 -5.46 -19.05
N LEU A 22 3.91 -6.39 -19.91
CA LEU A 22 2.56 -6.93 -19.86
C LEU A 22 2.29 -7.67 -18.55
N SER A 23 3.27 -8.41 -18.05
CA SER A 23 3.21 -9.08 -16.74
C SER A 23 3.11 -8.06 -15.62
N LEU A 24 3.85 -6.93 -15.68
CA LEU A 24 3.71 -5.85 -14.71
C LEU A 24 2.30 -5.23 -14.75
N ILE A 25 1.74 -4.96 -15.93
CA ILE A 25 0.38 -4.44 -16.07
C ILE A 25 -0.64 -5.43 -15.48
N ALA A 26 -0.49 -6.72 -15.78
CA ALA A 26 -1.33 -7.79 -15.25
C ALA A 26 -1.20 -7.91 -13.73
N LEU A 27 0.02 -7.79 -13.18
CA LEU A 27 0.27 -7.74 -11.74
C LEU A 27 -0.49 -6.59 -11.09
N VAL A 28 -0.38 -5.38 -11.63
CA VAL A 28 -1.02 -4.18 -11.08
C VAL A 28 -2.54 -4.30 -11.06
N ALA A 29 -3.12 -4.93 -12.08
CA ALA A 29 -4.54 -5.26 -12.09
C ALA A 29 -4.86 -6.35 -11.06
N ALA A 30 -4.09 -7.45 -11.05
CA ALA A 30 -4.33 -8.57 -10.16
C ALA A 30 -4.12 -8.25 -8.68
N ALA A 31 -3.24 -7.31 -8.31
CA ALA A 31 -2.97 -6.95 -6.92
C ALA A 31 -4.22 -6.46 -6.15
N GLN A 32 -5.26 -6.03 -6.88
CA GLN A 32 -6.52 -5.56 -6.32
C GLN A 32 -7.65 -6.61 -6.42
N LEU A 33 -7.38 -7.75 -7.08
CA LEU A 33 -8.37 -8.78 -7.42
C LEU A 33 -8.00 -10.18 -6.89
N SER A 34 -6.73 -10.55 -6.93
CA SER A 34 -6.22 -11.87 -6.54
C SER A 34 -4.72 -11.82 -6.25
N ILE A 35 -4.34 -12.07 -5.00
CA ILE A 35 -2.94 -12.17 -4.58
C ILE A 35 -2.16 -13.24 -5.35
N ALA A 36 -2.79 -14.40 -5.61
CA ALA A 36 -2.15 -15.51 -6.31
C ALA A 36 -1.74 -15.11 -7.73
N ILE A 37 -2.65 -14.50 -8.50
CA ILE A 37 -2.35 -14.04 -9.86
C ILE A 37 -1.28 -12.93 -9.81
N ALA A 38 -1.37 -12.00 -8.85
CA ALA A 38 -0.39 -10.92 -8.71
C ALA A 38 1.04 -11.47 -8.47
N GLN A 39 1.19 -12.48 -7.61
CA GLN A 39 2.49 -13.11 -7.33
C GLN A 39 3.04 -13.92 -8.52
N ILE A 40 2.18 -14.61 -9.26
CA ILE A 40 2.58 -15.30 -10.50
C ILE A 40 3.10 -14.27 -11.52
N MET A 41 2.35 -13.18 -11.73
CA MET A 41 2.75 -12.12 -12.65
C MET A 41 4.02 -11.38 -12.18
N LEU A 42 4.23 -11.22 -10.86
CA LEU A 42 5.49 -10.71 -10.30
C LEU A 42 6.65 -11.63 -10.65
N THR A 43 6.46 -12.94 -10.51
CA THR A 43 7.49 -13.92 -10.82
C THR A 43 7.90 -13.85 -12.28
N VAL A 44 6.92 -13.78 -13.20
CA VAL A 44 7.19 -13.63 -14.64
C VAL A 44 7.87 -12.29 -14.94
N ALA A 45 7.38 -11.18 -14.39
CA ALA A 45 7.98 -9.86 -14.59
C ALA A 45 9.43 -9.80 -14.05
N ALA A 46 9.68 -10.33 -12.86
CA ALA A 46 11.01 -10.39 -12.26
C ALA A 46 11.95 -11.30 -13.06
N ALA A 47 11.48 -12.44 -13.57
CA ALA A 47 12.27 -13.32 -14.41
C ALA A 47 12.66 -12.65 -15.73
N CYS A 48 11.72 -11.97 -16.40
CA CYS A 48 12.00 -11.18 -17.60
C CYS A 48 13.00 -10.05 -17.32
N TRP A 49 12.83 -9.35 -16.19
CA TRP A 49 13.74 -8.28 -15.76
C TRP A 49 15.17 -8.79 -15.52
N LEU A 50 15.33 -9.85 -14.74
CA LEU A 50 16.63 -10.47 -14.45
C LEU A 50 17.30 -11.01 -15.72
N ALA A 51 16.55 -11.76 -16.55
CA ALA A 51 17.07 -12.31 -17.79
C ALA A 51 17.44 -11.20 -18.80
N GLY A 52 16.66 -10.12 -18.87
CA GLY A 52 16.97 -8.93 -19.66
C GLY A 52 18.28 -8.26 -19.20
N HIS A 53 18.46 -8.05 -17.90
CA HIS A 53 19.70 -7.49 -17.36
C HIS A 53 20.92 -8.40 -17.57
N ALA A 54 20.77 -9.72 -17.37
CA ALA A 54 21.84 -10.70 -17.55
C ALA A 54 22.29 -10.79 -19.01
N THR A 55 21.34 -10.81 -19.95
CA THR A 55 21.65 -10.85 -21.40
C THR A 55 22.25 -9.53 -21.90
N ARG A 56 21.83 -8.38 -21.35
CA ARG A 56 22.35 -7.06 -21.71
C ARG A 56 23.63 -6.67 -20.97
N ARG A 57 24.06 -7.45 -19.97
CA ARG A 57 25.13 -7.10 -19.01
C ARG A 57 24.97 -5.69 -18.42
N GLN A 58 23.72 -5.29 -18.20
CA GLN A 58 23.38 -4.00 -17.65
C GLN A 58 23.45 -4.01 -16.13
N ARG A 59 23.96 -2.93 -15.55
CA ARG A 59 23.94 -2.76 -14.09
C ARG A 59 22.50 -2.72 -13.58
N LEU A 60 22.27 -3.38 -12.45
CA LEU A 60 21.00 -3.27 -11.73
C LEU A 60 20.92 -1.86 -11.13
N GLU A 61 19.93 -1.09 -11.57
CA GLU A 61 19.66 0.23 -11.03
C GLU A 61 18.35 0.21 -10.25
N ALA A 62 18.34 0.92 -9.14
CA ALA A 62 17.17 1.09 -8.30
C ALA A 62 17.16 2.51 -7.74
N PRO A 63 15.98 3.06 -7.40
CA PRO A 63 15.92 4.36 -6.75
C PRO A 63 16.62 4.32 -5.38
N PRO A 64 17.21 5.43 -4.89
CA PRO A 64 18.00 5.43 -3.66
C PRO A 64 17.29 4.88 -2.41
N PHE A 65 15.96 5.03 -2.32
CA PHE A 65 15.18 4.52 -1.21
C PHE A 65 15.08 2.99 -1.16
N PHE A 66 15.46 2.29 -2.22
CA PHE A 66 15.46 0.83 -2.26
C PHE A 66 16.48 0.21 -1.31
N TRP A 67 17.66 0.82 -1.17
CA TRP A 67 18.77 0.22 -0.43
C TRP A 67 18.52 0.03 1.07
N PRO A 68 17.87 0.96 1.79
CA PRO A 68 17.43 0.71 3.16
C PRO A 68 16.48 -0.48 3.29
N LEU A 69 15.63 -0.76 2.29
CA LEU A 69 14.78 -1.96 2.29
C LEU A 69 15.56 -3.26 2.10
N VAL A 70 16.66 -3.24 1.34
CA VAL A 70 17.57 -4.40 1.24
C VAL A 70 18.19 -4.70 2.60
N GLY A 71 18.65 -3.67 3.31
CA GLY A 71 19.15 -3.82 4.67
C GLY A 71 18.06 -4.29 5.64
N TYR A 72 16.86 -3.75 5.54
CA TYR A 72 15.69 -4.19 6.33
C TYR A 72 15.38 -5.67 6.09
N ALA A 73 15.44 -6.13 4.84
CA ALA A 73 15.25 -7.54 4.49
C ALA A 73 16.35 -8.43 5.10
N ALA A 74 17.61 -7.99 5.06
CA ALA A 74 18.71 -8.71 5.70
C ALA A 74 18.52 -8.82 7.22
N LEU A 75 18.15 -7.73 7.89
CA LEU A 75 17.85 -7.75 9.33
C LEU A 75 16.62 -8.59 9.65
N THR A 76 15.61 -8.63 8.78
CA THR A 76 14.44 -9.50 8.94
C THR A 76 14.83 -10.97 8.91
N LEU A 77 15.71 -11.37 7.98
CA LEU A 77 16.21 -12.75 7.92
C LEU A 77 17.11 -13.10 9.11
N LEU A 78 17.89 -12.15 9.60
CA LEU A 78 18.64 -12.33 10.86
C LEU A 78 17.69 -12.52 12.04
N ALA A 79 16.68 -11.65 12.19
CA ALA A 79 15.65 -11.77 13.22
C ALA A 79 14.93 -13.12 13.16
N ALA A 80 14.61 -13.62 11.95
CA ALA A 80 14.05 -14.94 11.76
C ALA A 80 14.97 -16.06 12.25
N GLY A 81 16.28 -15.94 12.05
CA GLY A 81 17.26 -16.92 12.55
C GLY A 81 17.35 -17.00 14.08
N PHE A 82 17.02 -15.91 14.78
CA PHE A 82 17.03 -15.81 16.25
C PHE A 82 15.64 -15.98 16.89
N SER A 83 14.60 -16.29 16.11
CA SER A 83 13.24 -16.42 16.63
C SER A 83 13.04 -17.72 17.41
N ARG A 84 11.93 -17.83 18.16
CA ARG A 84 11.54 -19.07 18.85
C ARG A 84 11.30 -20.24 17.89
N ASP A 85 10.91 -19.95 16.64
CA ASP A 85 10.71 -20.95 15.58
C ASP A 85 11.32 -20.42 14.27
N PRO A 86 12.64 -20.62 14.06
CA PRO A 86 13.32 -20.08 12.90
C PRO A 86 12.79 -20.61 11.56
N ALA A 87 12.33 -21.87 11.54
CA ALA A 87 11.81 -22.47 10.32
C ALA A 87 10.50 -21.80 9.87
N ALA A 88 9.59 -21.53 10.81
CA ALA A 88 8.38 -20.78 10.53
C ALA A 88 8.70 -19.33 10.14
N SER A 89 9.49 -18.61 10.94
CA SER A 89 9.82 -17.20 10.67
C SER A 89 10.52 -16.97 9.32
N VAL A 90 11.40 -17.88 8.89
CA VAL A 90 12.05 -17.81 7.56
C VAL A 90 11.02 -18.08 6.46
N THR A 91 10.14 -19.06 6.66
CA THR A 91 9.08 -19.39 5.70
C THR A 91 8.09 -18.24 5.54
N ASP A 92 7.80 -17.53 6.62
CA ASP A 92 6.87 -16.40 6.63
C ASP A 92 7.52 -15.09 6.15
N SER A 93 8.87 -15.05 6.06
CA SER A 93 9.62 -13.94 5.45
C SER A 93 9.52 -13.88 3.92
N LYS A 94 8.68 -14.72 3.27
CA LYS A 94 8.43 -14.69 1.82
C LYS A 94 7.96 -13.32 1.31
N GLN A 95 7.33 -12.50 2.15
CA GLN A 95 6.92 -11.16 1.79
C GLN A 95 8.09 -10.26 1.37
N LEU A 96 9.32 -10.54 1.82
CA LEU A 96 10.53 -9.80 1.41
C LEU A 96 10.77 -9.86 -0.11
N VAL A 97 10.29 -10.91 -0.78
CA VAL A 97 10.37 -11.05 -2.25
C VAL A 97 9.61 -9.92 -2.95
N LEU A 98 8.58 -9.34 -2.31
CA LEU A 98 7.81 -8.24 -2.88
C LEU A 98 8.65 -6.97 -3.08
N PHE A 99 9.78 -6.80 -2.38
CA PHE A 99 10.67 -5.66 -2.62
C PHE A 99 11.32 -5.66 -4.01
N VAL A 100 11.40 -6.81 -4.68
CA VAL A 100 11.82 -6.90 -6.10
C VAL A 100 10.91 -6.10 -7.02
N LEU A 101 9.68 -5.81 -6.58
CA LEU A 101 8.74 -4.97 -7.32
C LEU A 101 9.30 -3.56 -7.56
N ILE A 102 10.12 -3.01 -6.65
CA ILE A 102 10.73 -1.67 -6.82
C ILE A 102 11.62 -1.63 -8.07
N PRO A 103 12.70 -2.41 -8.20
CA PRO A 103 13.54 -2.37 -9.39
C PRO A 103 12.79 -2.79 -10.66
N VAL A 104 11.84 -3.74 -10.59
CA VAL A 104 11.01 -4.15 -11.74
C VAL A 104 10.14 -2.99 -12.24
N VAL A 105 9.45 -2.27 -11.36
CA VAL A 105 8.65 -1.08 -11.72
C VAL A 105 9.57 0.03 -12.21
N TYR A 106 10.69 0.27 -11.52
CA TYR A 106 11.67 1.27 -11.91
C TYR A 106 12.24 1.05 -13.32
N ASP A 107 12.29 -0.20 -13.78
CA ASP A 107 12.79 -0.57 -15.11
C ASP A 107 11.71 -0.56 -16.19
N PHE A 108 10.54 -1.13 -15.93
CA PHE A 108 9.51 -1.26 -16.97
C PHE A 108 8.55 -0.08 -17.08
N ALA A 109 8.29 0.66 -15.99
CA ALA A 109 7.29 1.72 -15.92
C ALA A 109 7.80 3.11 -16.37
N ARG A 110 8.67 3.17 -17.38
CA ARG A 110 9.32 4.43 -17.79
C ARG A 110 8.38 5.37 -18.57
N GLY A 111 8.61 6.68 -18.44
CA GLY A 111 7.89 7.73 -19.18
C GLY A 111 6.36 7.61 -19.08
N ALA A 112 5.68 7.58 -20.23
CA ALA A 112 4.22 7.50 -20.31
C ALA A 112 3.64 6.20 -19.69
N ARG A 113 4.43 5.11 -19.62
CA ARG A 113 3.97 3.83 -19.04
C ARG A 113 3.62 3.97 -17.56
N ALA A 114 4.27 4.87 -16.82
CA ALA A 114 3.92 5.17 -15.43
C ALA A 114 2.49 5.72 -15.31
N ARG A 115 2.07 6.58 -16.25
CA ARG A 115 0.70 7.13 -16.28
C ARG A 115 -0.30 6.04 -16.67
N THR A 116 0.05 5.15 -17.60
CA THR A 116 -0.77 3.98 -17.95
C THR A 116 -1.01 3.09 -16.73
N LEU A 117 0.04 2.76 -15.97
CA LEU A 117 -0.09 1.95 -14.75
C LEU A 117 -0.98 2.63 -13.71
N LEU A 118 -0.82 3.95 -13.51
CA LEU A 118 -1.73 4.72 -12.64
C LEU A 118 -3.19 4.62 -13.12
N THR A 119 -3.44 4.64 -14.43
CA THR A 119 -4.80 4.48 -14.99
C THR A 119 -5.34 3.08 -14.73
N VAL A 120 -4.53 2.05 -14.92
CA VAL A 120 -4.91 0.66 -14.60
C VAL A 120 -5.25 0.53 -13.12
N ILE A 121 -4.44 1.11 -12.21
CA ILE A 121 -4.71 1.11 -10.77
C ILE A 121 -6.09 1.70 -10.48
N ILE A 122 -6.37 2.90 -10.98
CA ILE A 122 -7.63 3.60 -10.74
C ILE A 122 -8.83 2.83 -11.33
N THR A 123 -8.71 2.33 -12.56
CA THR A 123 -9.79 1.60 -13.22
C THR A 123 -10.11 0.29 -12.52
N ILE A 124 -9.09 -0.50 -12.17
CA ILE A 124 -9.31 -1.79 -11.48
C ILE A 124 -9.81 -1.56 -10.05
N GLY A 125 -9.30 -0.53 -9.36
CA GLY A 125 -9.81 -0.14 -8.05
C GLY A 125 -11.27 0.29 -8.10
N ALA A 126 -11.69 0.99 -9.16
CA ALA A 126 -13.09 1.33 -9.38
C ALA A 126 -13.97 0.09 -9.61
N ILE A 127 -13.49 -0.90 -10.38
CA ILE A 127 -14.20 -2.18 -10.56
C ILE A 127 -14.34 -2.90 -9.21
N SER A 128 -13.24 -2.99 -8.44
CA SER A 128 -13.25 -3.61 -7.11
C SER A 128 -14.16 -2.84 -6.13
N ALA A 129 -14.24 -1.51 -6.24
CA ALA A 129 -15.17 -0.68 -5.49
C ALA A 129 -16.63 -1.01 -5.80
N LEU A 130 -16.98 -1.16 -7.07
CA LEU A 130 -18.33 -1.58 -7.47
C LEU A 130 -18.70 -2.95 -6.90
N VAL A 131 -17.76 -3.90 -6.87
CA VAL A 131 -17.97 -5.21 -6.21
C VAL A 131 -18.28 -5.04 -4.73
N GLY A 132 -17.56 -4.17 -4.01
CA GLY A 132 -17.83 -3.87 -2.60
C GLY A 132 -19.21 -3.23 -2.37
N ILE A 133 -19.64 -2.35 -3.28
CA ILE A 133 -20.99 -1.76 -3.23
C ILE A 133 -22.07 -2.81 -3.48
N VAL A 134 -21.87 -3.71 -4.45
CA VAL A 134 -22.80 -4.82 -4.72
C VAL A 134 -22.85 -5.79 -3.54
N GLN A 135 -21.71 -6.08 -2.89
CA GLN A 135 -21.67 -6.88 -1.68
C GLN A 135 -22.58 -6.29 -0.60
N TYR A 136 -22.47 -4.99 -0.34
CA TYR A 136 -23.31 -4.29 0.64
C TYR A 136 -24.79 -4.24 0.22
N GLY A 137 -25.07 -3.77 -1.00
CA GLY A 137 -26.45 -3.48 -1.43
C GLY A 137 -27.26 -4.70 -1.86
N VAL A 138 -26.62 -5.79 -2.28
CA VAL A 138 -27.31 -6.97 -2.86
C VAL A 138 -27.02 -8.25 -2.08
N LEU A 139 -25.79 -8.43 -1.58
CA LEU A 139 -25.38 -9.69 -0.95
C LEU A 139 -25.49 -9.68 0.59
N ASN A 140 -26.21 -8.70 1.15
CA ASN A 140 -26.45 -8.53 2.59
C ASN A 140 -25.15 -8.43 3.43
N TYR A 141 -24.11 -7.79 2.89
CA TYR A 141 -22.95 -7.38 3.68
C TYR A 141 -23.32 -6.14 4.50
N ASP A 142 -22.68 -5.95 5.65
CA ASP A 142 -22.94 -4.84 6.58
C ASP A 142 -21.62 -4.21 7.06
N VAL A 143 -21.68 -3.11 7.81
CA VAL A 143 -20.47 -2.38 8.23
C VAL A 143 -19.82 -2.99 9.49
N LEU A 144 -20.45 -3.98 10.14
CA LEU A 144 -20.06 -4.44 11.47
C LEU A 144 -19.55 -5.87 11.49
N ARG A 145 -20.37 -6.82 11.02
CA ARG A 145 -20.17 -8.27 11.06
C ARG A 145 -19.62 -8.81 9.75
N ARG A 146 -20.29 -8.53 8.62
CA ARG A 146 -19.93 -9.05 7.30
C ARG A 146 -19.52 -7.91 6.38
N ARG A 147 -18.33 -7.37 6.64
CA ARG A 147 -17.84 -6.16 5.98
C ARG A 147 -17.50 -6.39 4.51
N PRO A 148 -17.84 -5.44 3.61
CA PRO A 148 -17.41 -5.50 2.23
C PRO A 148 -15.89 -5.66 2.13
N GLN A 149 -15.46 -6.64 1.36
CA GLN A 149 -14.06 -6.99 1.12
C GLN A 149 -13.69 -6.93 -0.36
N GLY A 150 -14.64 -6.52 -1.21
CA GLY A 150 -14.47 -6.50 -2.66
C GLY A 150 -14.10 -7.88 -3.16
N THR A 151 -13.09 -7.95 -4.01
CA THR A 151 -12.52 -9.19 -4.53
C THR A 151 -11.40 -9.78 -3.67
N LEU A 152 -11.05 -9.11 -2.57
CA LEU A 152 -9.98 -9.53 -1.68
C LEU A 152 -10.52 -10.38 -0.52
N SER A 153 -9.60 -10.96 0.25
CA SER A 153 -9.92 -11.92 1.32
C SER A 153 -10.35 -11.27 2.63
N HIS A 154 -10.00 -10.00 2.85
CA HIS A 154 -10.23 -9.33 4.13
C HIS A 154 -10.58 -7.85 3.93
N TRP A 155 -11.54 -7.33 4.73
CA TRP A 155 -12.01 -5.94 4.61
C TRP A 155 -10.92 -4.90 4.94
N MET A 156 -9.96 -5.25 5.80
CA MET A 156 -8.84 -4.35 6.15
C MET A 156 -7.88 -4.20 4.96
N THR A 157 -7.45 -5.30 4.35
CA THR A 157 -6.70 -5.36 3.09
C THR A 157 -7.40 -4.57 1.98
N TYR A 158 -8.70 -4.81 1.80
CA TYR A 158 -9.52 -4.10 0.83
C TYR A 158 -9.60 -2.58 1.08
N SER A 159 -9.87 -2.17 2.32
CA SER A 159 -9.92 -0.75 2.67
C SER A 159 -8.55 -0.05 2.51
N GLY A 160 -7.45 -0.75 2.79
CA GLY A 160 -6.10 -0.26 2.57
C GLY A 160 -5.79 -0.02 1.09
N THR A 161 -6.18 -0.93 0.21
CA THR A 161 -5.99 -0.75 -1.24
C THR A 161 -6.89 0.37 -1.77
N LEU A 162 -8.16 0.44 -1.38
CA LEU A 162 -9.06 1.55 -1.73
C LEU A 162 -8.52 2.92 -1.29
N MET A 163 -7.96 3.00 -0.08
CA MET A 163 -7.32 4.21 0.44
C MET A 163 -6.21 4.72 -0.48
N LEU A 164 -5.33 3.82 -0.96
CA LEU A 164 -4.26 4.17 -1.90
C LEU A 164 -4.81 4.60 -3.26
N VAL A 165 -5.84 3.92 -3.77
CA VAL A 165 -6.50 4.26 -5.03
C VAL A 165 -7.21 5.61 -4.95
N ILE A 166 -7.83 5.95 -3.83
CA ILE A 166 -8.41 7.26 -3.57
C ILE A 166 -7.34 8.34 -3.61
N CYS A 167 -6.20 8.14 -2.94
CA CYS A 167 -5.08 9.07 -2.98
C CYS A 167 -4.59 9.30 -4.43
N ALA A 168 -4.42 8.23 -5.20
CA ALA A 168 -4.08 8.30 -6.62
C ALA A 168 -5.13 9.04 -7.47
N THR A 169 -6.42 8.81 -7.20
CA THR A 169 -7.54 9.39 -7.95
C THR A 169 -7.67 10.89 -7.68
N VAL A 170 -7.57 11.31 -6.41
CA VAL A 170 -7.57 12.73 -6.02
C VAL A 170 -6.33 13.44 -6.56
N ALA A 171 -5.16 12.81 -6.52
CA ALA A 171 -3.94 13.38 -7.09
C ALA A 171 -4.12 13.66 -8.60
N ARG A 172 -4.74 12.73 -9.33
CA ARG A 172 -5.06 12.93 -10.75
C ARG A 172 -6.12 14.03 -10.96
N LEU A 173 -7.14 14.12 -10.12
CA LEU A 173 -8.15 15.19 -10.19
C LEU A 173 -7.56 16.59 -9.98
N LEU A 174 -6.59 16.72 -9.07
CA LEU A 174 -6.03 18.02 -8.69
C LEU A 174 -4.86 18.47 -9.58
N PHE A 175 -4.07 17.53 -10.09
CA PHE A 175 -2.79 17.81 -10.76
C PHE A 175 -2.72 17.33 -12.21
N ASP A 176 -3.72 16.60 -12.73
CA ASP A 176 -3.78 16.20 -14.14
C ASP A 176 -4.81 17.02 -14.91
N THR A 177 -4.53 17.29 -16.18
CA THR A 177 -5.42 18.03 -17.10
C THR A 177 -6.10 17.11 -18.11
N ARG A 178 -5.50 15.95 -18.42
CA ARG A 178 -5.94 15.08 -19.52
C ARG A 178 -6.96 14.04 -19.08
N ASP A 179 -6.67 13.32 -18.00
CA ASP A 179 -7.42 12.12 -17.60
C ASP A 179 -8.35 12.35 -16.40
N ARG A 180 -8.60 13.60 -16.02
CA ARG A 180 -9.40 13.97 -14.84
C ARG A 180 -10.87 13.55 -14.94
N GLY A 181 -11.43 13.48 -16.15
CA GLY A 181 -12.84 13.13 -16.37
C GLY A 181 -13.17 11.72 -15.87
N TRP A 182 -12.33 10.74 -16.23
CA TRP A 182 -12.49 9.37 -15.74
C TRP A 182 -12.37 9.28 -14.22
N SER A 183 -11.39 9.98 -13.63
CA SER A 183 -11.24 10.03 -12.17
C SER A 183 -12.46 10.63 -11.47
N ALA A 184 -13.12 11.64 -12.06
CA ALA A 184 -14.31 12.24 -11.47
C ALA A 184 -15.49 11.25 -11.47
N VAL A 185 -15.61 10.43 -12.51
CA VAL A 185 -16.66 9.40 -12.62
C VAL A 185 -16.47 8.28 -11.60
N VAL A 186 -15.23 7.81 -11.37
CA VAL A 186 -14.99 6.67 -10.47
C VAL A 186 -14.85 7.05 -8.99
N MET A 187 -14.52 8.30 -8.69
CA MET A 187 -14.28 8.76 -7.32
C MET A 187 -15.46 8.49 -6.36
N PRO A 188 -16.74 8.72 -6.74
CA PRO A 188 -17.87 8.40 -5.87
C PRO A 188 -17.92 6.92 -5.47
N ALA A 189 -17.69 6.00 -6.41
CA ALA A 189 -17.71 4.56 -6.12
C ALA A 189 -16.59 4.18 -5.13
N LEU A 190 -15.39 4.73 -5.32
CA LEU A 190 -14.26 4.51 -4.42
C LEU A 190 -14.56 4.99 -2.99
N VAL A 191 -15.08 6.21 -2.84
CA VAL A 191 -15.40 6.80 -1.53
C VAL A 191 -16.51 6.03 -0.84
N VAL A 192 -17.60 5.74 -1.55
CA VAL A 192 -18.73 4.96 -1.00
C VAL A 192 -18.23 3.60 -0.56
N SER A 193 -17.49 2.87 -1.39
CA SER A 193 -16.99 1.55 -1.00
C SER A 193 -16.07 1.62 0.22
N LEU A 194 -15.16 2.60 0.30
CA LEU A 194 -14.29 2.79 1.45
C LEU A 194 -15.10 3.03 2.74
N ILE A 195 -16.14 3.88 2.69
CA ILE A 195 -17.04 4.13 3.82
C ILE A 195 -17.77 2.83 4.23
N LEU A 196 -18.22 2.03 3.27
CA LEU A 196 -18.94 0.79 3.57
C LEU A 196 -18.04 -0.29 4.20
N THR A 197 -16.71 -0.23 4.01
CA THR A 197 -15.79 -1.16 4.69
C THR A 197 -15.79 -1.03 6.21
N GLY A 198 -16.23 0.12 6.76
CA GLY A 198 -16.20 0.36 8.21
C GLY A 198 -14.79 0.42 8.82
N THR A 199 -13.72 0.47 8.02
CA THR A 199 -12.34 0.44 8.53
C THR A 199 -11.85 1.84 8.90
N ARG A 200 -11.93 2.17 10.19
CA ARG A 200 -11.55 3.47 10.77
C ARG A 200 -10.13 3.92 10.38
N SER A 201 -9.14 3.02 10.45
CA SER A 201 -7.75 3.34 10.11
C SER A 201 -7.58 3.77 8.65
N ALA A 202 -8.28 3.12 7.72
CA ALA A 202 -8.25 3.46 6.30
C ALA A 202 -8.91 4.82 6.00
N TRP A 203 -9.94 5.22 6.74
CA TRP A 203 -10.54 6.56 6.62
C TRP A 203 -9.58 7.65 7.09
N VAL A 204 -8.91 7.43 8.23
CA VAL A 204 -7.88 8.34 8.74
C VAL A 204 -6.73 8.45 7.74
N GLY A 205 -6.27 7.32 7.20
CA GLY A 205 -5.23 7.29 6.17
C GLY A 205 -5.61 8.02 4.89
N ALA A 206 -6.81 7.76 4.34
CA ALA A 206 -7.31 8.46 3.15
C ALA A 206 -7.41 9.97 3.39
N THR A 207 -7.91 10.37 4.55
CA THR A 207 -8.03 11.78 4.95
C THR A 207 -6.66 12.46 5.04
N ALA A 208 -5.67 11.80 5.65
CA ALA A 208 -4.30 12.32 5.73
C ALA A 208 -3.63 12.42 4.35
N GLY A 209 -3.78 11.41 3.49
CA GLY A 209 -3.25 11.41 2.13
C GLY A 209 -3.87 12.52 1.27
N VAL A 210 -5.20 12.64 1.28
CA VAL A 210 -5.92 13.76 0.63
C VAL A 210 -5.53 15.10 1.23
N GLY A 211 -5.31 15.13 2.55
CA GLY A 211 -4.80 16.29 3.27
C GLY A 211 -3.49 16.81 2.69
N VAL A 212 -2.51 15.91 2.49
CA VAL A 212 -1.24 16.25 1.84
C VAL A 212 -1.46 16.79 0.42
N LEU A 213 -2.33 16.17 -0.38
CA LEU A 213 -2.63 16.62 -1.75
C LEU A 213 -3.22 18.04 -1.79
N PHE A 214 -4.14 18.33 -0.88
CA PHE A 214 -4.72 19.65 -0.73
C PHE A 214 -3.67 20.67 -0.29
N LEU A 215 -2.84 20.38 0.72
CA LEU A 215 -1.73 21.27 1.11
C LEU A 215 -0.76 21.54 -0.05
N MET A 216 -0.48 20.53 -0.87
CA MET A 216 0.35 20.68 -2.07
C MET A 216 -0.30 21.53 -3.17
N ARG A 217 -1.64 21.54 -3.26
CA ARG A 217 -2.38 22.23 -4.31
C ARG A 217 -2.74 23.66 -3.92
N ASP A 218 -3.38 23.81 -2.76
CA ASP A 218 -3.80 25.06 -2.10
C ASP A 218 -4.30 24.72 -0.69
N PHE A 219 -3.68 25.31 0.35
CA PHE A 219 -4.04 25.08 1.75
C PHE A 219 -5.52 25.37 2.06
N ARG A 220 -6.19 26.22 1.28
CA ARG A 220 -7.63 26.54 1.44
C ARG A 220 -8.51 25.32 1.21
N LEU A 221 -8.06 24.35 0.42
CA LEU A 221 -8.77 23.09 0.19
C LEU A 221 -8.88 22.26 1.48
N MET A 222 -8.09 22.52 2.52
CA MET A 222 -8.25 21.90 3.85
C MET A 222 -9.67 22.08 4.40
N ALA A 223 -10.33 23.19 4.08
CA ALA A 223 -11.71 23.45 4.52
C ALA A 223 -12.71 22.41 3.96
N LEU A 224 -12.39 21.75 2.84
CA LEU A 224 -13.26 20.72 2.27
C LEU A 224 -13.33 19.45 3.12
N LEU A 225 -12.27 19.12 3.89
CA LEU A 225 -12.26 17.93 4.73
C LEU A 225 -13.39 17.93 5.79
N PRO A 226 -13.49 18.93 6.68
CA PRO A 226 -14.59 18.98 7.65
C PRO A 226 -15.96 19.14 6.99
N ILE A 227 -16.07 19.83 5.85
CA ILE A 227 -17.34 19.96 5.10
C ILE A 227 -17.81 18.60 4.59
N VAL A 228 -16.91 17.84 3.95
CA VAL A 228 -17.22 16.49 3.43
C VAL A 228 -17.54 15.55 4.59
N THR A 229 -16.77 15.58 5.68
CA THR A 229 -17.06 14.78 6.88
C THR A 229 -18.42 15.10 7.47
N ALA A 230 -18.78 16.39 7.62
CA ALA A 230 -20.09 16.80 8.11
C ALA A 230 -21.22 16.36 7.16
N GLY A 231 -21.02 16.49 5.85
CA GLY A 231 -21.95 15.99 4.83
C GLY A 231 -22.17 14.48 4.91
N ILE A 232 -21.10 13.70 5.09
CA ILE A 232 -21.19 12.25 5.30
C ILE A 232 -22.00 11.95 6.57
N ILE A 233 -21.68 12.59 7.70
CA ILE A 233 -22.39 12.38 8.97
C ILE A 233 -23.89 12.69 8.83
N ALA A 234 -24.25 13.72 8.07
CA ALA A 234 -25.63 14.14 7.89
C ALA A 234 -26.50 13.15 7.11
N VAL A 235 -25.91 12.35 6.20
CA VAL A 235 -26.66 11.42 5.32
C VAL A 235 -26.37 9.95 5.57
N ALA A 236 -25.32 9.63 6.33
CA ALA A 236 -24.88 8.26 6.53
C ALA A 236 -25.81 7.50 7.50
N PRO A 237 -25.98 6.18 7.31
CA PRO A 237 -26.69 5.33 8.25
C PRO A 237 -26.03 5.32 9.64
N THR A 238 -26.81 5.01 10.68
CA THR A 238 -26.32 4.94 12.07
C THR A 238 -25.09 4.04 12.23
N GLN A 239 -25.06 2.91 11.53
CA GLN A 239 -23.92 1.97 11.54
C GLN A 239 -22.59 2.62 11.10
N VAL A 240 -22.65 3.62 10.21
CA VAL A 240 -21.46 4.35 9.74
C VAL A 240 -21.13 5.48 10.72
N THR A 241 -22.12 6.23 11.19
CA THR A 241 -21.88 7.34 12.13
C THR A 241 -21.38 6.82 13.49
N ASP A 242 -21.87 5.68 13.98
CA ASP A 242 -21.35 5.00 15.17
C ASP A 242 -19.86 4.64 15.04
N ARG A 243 -19.43 4.24 13.84
CA ARG A 243 -18.01 3.97 13.54
C ARG A 243 -17.16 5.23 13.55
N ILE A 244 -17.73 6.38 13.17
CA ILE A 244 -17.05 7.69 13.27
C ILE A 244 -16.95 8.09 14.74
N TYR A 245 -18.04 8.07 15.50
CA TYR A 245 -18.05 8.49 16.90
C TYR A 245 -17.14 7.61 17.79
N SER A 246 -17.12 6.29 17.55
CA SER A 246 -16.23 5.37 18.26
C SER A 246 -14.73 5.63 18.04
N MET A 247 -14.32 6.45 17.05
CA MET A 247 -12.92 6.89 16.94
C MET A 247 -12.49 7.78 18.11
N PHE A 248 -13.45 8.47 18.74
CA PHE A 248 -13.21 9.41 19.82
C PHE A 248 -13.59 8.84 21.19
N ASP A 249 -14.13 7.61 21.23
CA ASP A 249 -14.41 6.91 22.47
C ASP A 249 -13.21 6.07 22.90
N LEU A 250 -12.55 6.50 23.98
CA LEU A 250 -11.43 5.78 24.58
C LEU A 250 -11.87 4.46 25.24
N ASN A 251 -13.16 4.29 25.52
CA ASN A 251 -13.71 3.05 26.07
C ASN A 251 -14.12 2.05 24.99
N ASP A 252 -14.08 2.43 23.70
CA ASP A 252 -14.33 1.51 22.59
C ASP A 252 -13.42 0.28 22.72
N PRO A 253 -13.96 -0.95 22.69
CA PRO A 253 -13.17 -2.16 22.89
C PRO A 253 -11.96 -2.26 21.95
N THR A 254 -12.09 -1.81 20.70
CA THR A 254 -10.96 -1.86 19.75
C THR A 254 -9.89 -0.83 20.11
N SER A 255 -10.27 0.37 20.55
CA SER A 255 -9.33 1.41 20.98
C SER A 255 -8.54 0.95 22.21
N ARG A 256 -9.23 0.37 23.19
CA ARG A 256 -8.60 -0.23 24.38
C ARG A 256 -7.65 -1.36 24.03
N ASP A 257 -8.08 -2.26 23.14
CA ASP A 257 -7.24 -3.40 22.74
C ASP A 257 -5.98 -2.95 22.00
N ARG A 258 -6.05 -1.89 21.18
CA ARG A 258 -4.87 -1.31 20.53
C ARG A 258 -3.89 -0.67 21.50
N VAL A 259 -4.37 -0.03 22.57
CA VAL A 259 -3.49 0.48 23.63
C VAL A 259 -2.80 -0.68 24.34
N ALA A 260 -3.54 -1.74 24.67
CA ALA A 260 -2.98 -2.95 25.26
C ALA A 260 -1.95 -3.64 24.34
N MET A 261 -2.19 -3.68 23.02
CA MET A 261 -1.22 -4.16 22.04
C MET A 261 0.06 -3.31 22.01
N LEU A 262 -0.05 -1.98 22.11
CA LEU A 262 1.12 -1.11 22.19
C LEU A 262 1.93 -1.36 23.45
N GLU A 263 1.28 -1.54 24.60
CA GLU A 263 1.94 -1.89 25.86
C GLU A 263 2.67 -3.24 25.76
N ALA A 264 1.99 -4.29 25.27
CA ALA A 264 2.59 -5.59 25.03
C ALA A 264 3.78 -5.50 24.06
N GLY A 265 3.66 -4.71 22.99
CA GLY A 265 4.73 -4.45 22.04
C GLY A 265 5.95 -3.78 22.66
N VAL A 266 5.74 -2.81 23.55
CA VAL A 266 6.84 -2.16 24.30
C VAL A 266 7.61 -3.19 25.11
N ASP A 267 6.92 -4.12 25.78
CA ASP A 267 7.58 -5.15 26.57
C ASP A 267 8.32 -6.18 25.70
N MET A 268 7.75 -6.58 24.55
CA MET A 268 8.47 -7.39 23.56
C MET A 268 9.76 -6.71 23.06
N VAL A 269 9.71 -5.40 22.82
CA VAL A 269 10.88 -4.61 22.40
C VAL A 269 11.92 -4.50 23.52
N ARG A 270 11.49 -4.38 24.78
CA ARG A 270 12.40 -4.35 25.93
C ARG A 270 13.16 -5.66 26.10
N ASP A 271 12.47 -6.78 25.91
CA ASP A 271 13.07 -8.11 26.06
C ASP A 271 13.96 -8.48 24.87
N HIS A 272 13.62 -8.01 23.67
CA HIS A 272 14.32 -8.35 22.42
C HIS A 272 14.67 -7.13 21.54
N PRO A 273 15.47 -6.16 22.02
CA PRO A 273 15.64 -4.87 21.34
C PRO A 273 16.38 -4.94 20.00
N LEU A 274 17.23 -5.96 19.78
CA LEU A 274 18.08 -6.06 18.58
C LEU A 274 17.43 -6.88 17.47
N THR A 275 16.87 -8.04 17.80
CA THR A 275 16.32 -8.99 16.82
C THR A 275 14.81 -9.04 16.84
N GLY A 276 14.15 -8.53 17.88
CA GLY A 276 12.74 -8.79 18.13
C GLY A 276 12.46 -10.26 18.45
N VAL A 277 11.18 -10.59 18.56
CA VAL A 277 10.68 -11.95 18.81
C VAL A 277 10.72 -12.84 17.56
N GLY A 278 10.95 -12.25 16.38
CA GLY A 278 10.96 -12.91 15.08
C GLY A 278 9.73 -12.60 14.22
N PRO A 279 9.85 -12.62 12.87
CA PRO A 279 8.71 -12.51 11.95
C PRO A 279 7.61 -13.55 12.23
N GLU A 280 6.35 -13.09 12.22
CA GLU A 280 5.14 -13.89 12.50
C GLU A 280 5.12 -14.60 13.87
N MET A 281 5.95 -14.14 14.80
CA MET A 281 5.97 -14.70 16.15
C MET A 281 5.04 -13.99 17.14
N VAL A 282 4.61 -12.76 16.85
CA VAL A 282 3.74 -11.97 17.74
C VAL A 282 2.52 -12.78 18.17
N GLY A 283 1.76 -13.37 17.23
CA GLY A 283 0.58 -14.16 17.57
C GLY A 283 0.83 -15.39 18.44
N ARG A 284 2.07 -15.90 18.50
CA ARG A 284 2.43 -17.04 19.37
C ARG A 284 2.93 -16.61 20.74
N VAL A 285 3.55 -15.44 20.83
CA VAL A 285 4.14 -14.92 22.08
C VAL A 285 3.23 -13.91 22.78
N TYR A 286 2.26 -13.31 22.09
CA TYR A 286 1.35 -12.31 22.64
C TYR A 286 0.69 -12.74 23.96
N PRO A 287 0.26 -14.00 24.16
CA PRO A 287 -0.27 -14.43 25.45
C PRO A 287 0.70 -14.24 26.63
N ASP A 288 2.02 -14.35 26.40
CA ASP A 288 3.05 -14.13 27.43
C ASP A 288 3.18 -12.64 27.81
N TYR A 289 2.87 -11.74 26.88
CA TYR A 289 2.99 -10.28 27.02
C TYR A 289 1.64 -9.58 27.21
N ARG A 290 0.54 -10.34 27.30
CA ARG A 290 -0.81 -9.79 27.36
C ARG A 290 -1.02 -9.05 28.67
N VAL A 291 -1.37 -7.77 28.58
CA VAL A 291 -1.71 -6.92 29.74
C VAL A 291 -3.16 -7.12 30.17
N ALA A 292 -3.46 -6.81 31.44
CA ALA A 292 -4.80 -6.98 32.01
C ALA A 292 -5.90 -6.15 31.32
N SER A 293 -5.52 -5.04 30.69
CA SER A 293 -6.42 -4.14 29.96
C SER A 293 -6.83 -4.68 28.57
N ALA A 294 -6.14 -5.71 28.05
CA ALA A 294 -6.40 -6.31 26.75
C ALA A 294 -7.80 -6.90 26.67
N VAL A 295 -8.49 -6.63 25.57
CA VAL A 295 -9.84 -7.12 25.31
C VAL A 295 -9.78 -8.52 24.71
N GLN A 296 -8.92 -8.74 23.72
CA GLN A 296 -8.76 -10.05 23.09
C GLN A 296 -7.79 -10.92 23.90
N GLU A 297 -8.03 -12.24 23.87
CA GLU A 297 -7.14 -13.21 24.50
C GLU A 297 -5.83 -13.36 23.73
N ASN A 298 -5.91 -13.30 22.40
CA ASN A 298 -4.75 -13.37 21.54
C ASN A 298 -4.91 -12.44 20.33
N ASN A 299 -3.83 -11.76 19.98
CA ASN A 299 -3.75 -10.88 18.83
C ASN A 299 -2.58 -11.31 17.94
N MET A 300 -2.87 -11.59 16.67
CA MET A 300 -1.85 -12.03 15.71
C MET A 300 -0.86 -10.90 15.36
N HIS A 301 -1.32 -9.65 15.43
CA HIS A 301 -0.53 -8.46 15.15
C HIS A 301 -0.85 -7.36 16.17
N LEU A 302 0.07 -6.41 16.34
CA LEU A 302 -0.04 -5.28 17.26
C LEU A 302 -0.80 -4.08 16.67
N HIS A 303 -1.28 -4.18 15.42
CA HIS A 303 -2.00 -3.12 14.71
C HIS A 303 -1.33 -1.74 14.75
N ASN A 304 0.00 -1.72 14.70
CA ASN A 304 0.81 -0.52 14.58
C ASN A 304 2.12 -0.87 13.87
N VAL A 305 2.34 -0.37 12.66
CA VAL A 305 3.49 -0.74 11.81
C VAL A 305 4.83 -0.50 12.50
N PRO A 306 5.15 0.71 13.02
CA PRO A 306 6.41 0.91 13.74
C PRO A 306 6.60 -0.05 14.92
N MET A 307 5.55 -0.26 15.72
CA MET A 307 5.61 -1.15 16.88
C MET A 307 5.76 -2.61 16.47
N GLN A 308 5.01 -3.08 15.47
CA GLN A 308 5.12 -4.44 14.93
C GLN A 308 6.53 -4.70 14.41
N ILE A 309 7.10 -3.75 13.66
CA ILE A 309 8.46 -3.88 13.15
C ILE A 309 9.46 -3.96 14.30
N ALA A 310 9.34 -3.07 15.29
CA ALA A 310 10.23 -3.07 16.46
C ALA A 310 10.13 -4.38 17.25
N ALA A 311 8.91 -4.86 17.53
CA ALA A 311 8.67 -6.07 18.31
C ALA A 311 9.14 -7.33 17.56
N GLU A 312 8.88 -7.45 16.26
CA GLU A 312 9.24 -8.65 15.49
C GLU A 312 10.68 -8.68 14.99
N ARG A 313 11.27 -7.52 14.68
CA ARG A 313 12.55 -7.42 13.95
C ARG A 313 13.59 -6.56 14.66
N GLY A 314 13.24 -5.98 15.80
CA GLY A 314 14.13 -5.13 16.61
C GLY A 314 14.23 -3.68 16.13
N LEU A 315 14.83 -2.85 16.99
CA LEU A 315 15.07 -1.43 16.74
C LEU A 315 15.99 -1.16 15.53
N PRO A 316 17.03 -1.97 15.23
CA PRO A 316 17.84 -1.79 14.03
C PRO A 316 17.01 -1.92 12.73
N ALA A 317 16.08 -2.87 12.66
CA ALA A 317 15.19 -3.01 11.51
C ALA A 317 14.21 -1.83 11.41
N LEU A 318 13.65 -1.37 12.53
CA LEU A 318 12.84 -0.15 12.56
C LEU A 318 13.62 1.06 12.03
N ALA A 319 14.89 1.23 12.41
CA ALA A 319 15.72 2.33 11.92
C ALA A 319 15.92 2.29 10.40
N LEU A 320 16.14 1.11 9.81
CA LEU A 320 16.24 0.95 8.36
C LEU A 320 14.90 1.22 7.64
N TRP A 321 13.78 0.81 8.24
CA TRP A 321 12.47 1.12 7.71
C TRP A 321 12.17 2.63 7.75
N LEU A 322 12.51 3.31 8.85
CA LEU A 322 12.40 4.77 8.96
C LEU A 322 13.31 5.48 7.95
N TRP A 323 14.52 4.96 7.71
CA TRP A 323 15.40 5.48 6.66
C TRP A 323 14.82 5.26 5.26
N PHE A 324 14.18 4.12 4.98
CA PHE A 324 13.42 3.92 3.74
C PHE A 324 12.35 5.01 3.56
N ILE A 325 11.53 5.26 4.58
CA ILE A 325 10.48 6.30 4.52
C ILE A 325 11.09 7.70 4.29
N ALA A 326 12.14 8.05 5.04
CA ALA A 326 12.79 9.35 4.94
C ALA A 326 13.47 9.56 3.57
N SER A 327 14.17 8.54 3.06
CA SER A 327 14.82 8.58 1.75
C SER A 327 13.81 8.65 0.60
N ALA A 328 12.70 7.93 0.70
CA ALA A 328 11.60 8.02 -0.26
C ALA A 328 10.98 9.42 -0.27
N ALA A 329 10.65 9.97 0.91
CA ALA A 329 10.10 11.31 1.04
C ALA A 329 11.04 12.40 0.51
N ALA A 330 12.34 12.31 0.83
CA ALA A 330 13.35 13.23 0.32
C ALA A 330 13.47 13.16 -1.21
N GLY A 331 13.47 11.95 -1.78
CA GLY A 331 13.49 11.74 -3.22
C GLY A 331 12.25 12.31 -3.91
N LEU A 332 11.05 12.08 -3.35
CA LEU A 332 9.81 12.64 -3.86
C LEU A 332 9.79 14.17 -3.81
N LYS A 333 10.26 14.76 -2.71
CA LYS A 333 10.40 16.22 -2.58
C LYS A 333 11.33 16.80 -3.63
N ALA A 334 12.47 16.14 -3.90
CA ALA A 334 13.40 16.55 -4.94
C ALA A 334 12.76 16.46 -6.35
N LEU A 335 11.99 15.41 -6.63
CA LEU A 335 11.25 15.27 -7.89
C LEU A 335 10.13 16.31 -8.04
N ALA A 336 9.41 16.64 -6.96
CA ALA A 336 8.33 17.63 -6.97
C ALA A 336 8.80 19.02 -7.44
N GLY A 337 10.05 19.39 -7.13
CA GLY A 337 10.65 20.64 -7.56
C GLY A 337 11.10 20.66 -9.04
N ARG A 338 11.27 19.49 -9.66
CA ARG A 338 11.77 19.35 -11.04
C ARG A 338 10.68 19.10 -12.07
N LEU A 339 9.56 18.50 -11.67
CA LEU A 339 8.49 18.11 -12.59
C LEU A 339 7.41 19.18 -12.77
N ARG A 340 7.07 19.47 -14.04
CA ARG A 340 5.91 20.32 -14.39
C ARG A 340 4.59 19.62 -14.05
N HIS A 341 4.47 18.32 -14.36
CA HIS A 341 3.31 17.50 -14.02
C HIS A 341 3.55 16.73 -12.73
N ARG A 342 2.83 17.10 -11.68
CA ARG A 342 3.08 16.60 -10.32
C ARG A 342 2.25 15.37 -9.94
N VAL A 343 1.40 14.86 -10.82
CA VAL A 343 0.43 13.78 -10.51
C VAL A 343 1.11 12.57 -9.86
N LEU A 344 2.15 12.00 -10.48
CA LEU A 344 2.81 10.79 -9.96
C LEU A 344 3.50 11.03 -8.61
N VAL A 345 4.12 12.20 -8.44
CA VAL A 345 4.80 12.56 -7.18
C VAL A 345 3.77 12.83 -6.08
N ALA A 346 2.68 13.52 -6.42
CA ALA A 346 1.57 13.79 -5.51
C ALA A 346 0.91 12.48 -5.06
N THR A 347 0.65 11.55 -5.99
CA THR A 347 0.16 10.20 -5.68
C THR A 347 1.08 9.48 -4.70
N ALA A 348 2.39 9.46 -4.95
CA ALA A 348 3.35 8.78 -4.08
C ALA A 348 3.45 9.44 -2.69
N MET A 349 3.47 10.78 -2.60
CA MET A 349 3.48 11.49 -1.31
C MET A 349 2.20 11.24 -0.51
N ALA A 350 1.04 11.24 -1.16
CA ALA A 350 -0.24 10.92 -0.54
C ALA A 350 -0.30 9.46 -0.07
N ALA A 351 0.22 8.53 -0.88
CA ALA A 351 0.33 7.11 -0.51
C ALA A 351 1.22 6.91 0.73
N VAL A 352 2.37 7.58 0.80
CA VAL A 352 3.24 7.54 1.99
C VAL A 352 2.53 8.11 3.22
N ALA A 353 1.87 9.27 3.09
CA ALA A 353 1.13 9.86 4.21
C ALA A 353 -0.01 8.96 4.70
N ALA A 354 -0.81 8.42 3.77
CA ALA A 354 -1.92 7.53 4.06
C ALA A 354 -1.47 6.21 4.68
N MET A 355 -0.39 5.63 4.16
CA MET A 355 0.29 4.47 4.73
C MET A 355 0.65 4.76 6.18
N LEU A 356 1.45 5.80 6.44
CA LEU A 356 1.98 6.08 7.78
C LEU A 356 0.88 6.33 8.81
N THR A 357 -0.14 7.11 8.47
CA THR A 357 -1.21 7.44 9.42
C THR A 357 -2.15 6.27 9.66
N ALA A 358 -2.55 5.52 8.63
CA ALA A 358 -3.33 4.29 8.82
C ALA A 358 -2.51 3.21 9.55
N GLY A 359 -1.20 3.17 9.29
CA GLY A 359 -0.24 2.24 9.88
C GLY A 359 -0.01 2.46 11.37
N LEU A 360 -0.42 3.58 11.95
CA LEU A 360 -0.44 3.75 13.42
C LEU A 360 -1.55 2.93 14.10
N PHE A 361 -2.50 2.44 13.30
CA PHE A 361 -3.73 1.80 13.75
C PHE A 361 -4.01 0.47 13.05
N GLU A 362 -3.13 0.01 12.17
CA GLU A 362 -3.24 -1.24 11.41
C GLU A 362 -1.85 -1.74 11.03
N TYR A 363 -1.65 -3.05 10.88
CA TYR A 363 -0.40 -3.61 10.34
C TYR A 363 -0.45 -3.77 8.81
N ASN A 364 -0.82 -2.70 8.12
CA ASN A 364 -0.96 -2.68 6.66
C ASN A 364 0.37 -2.87 5.90
N PHE A 365 1.54 -2.51 6.45
CA PHE A 365 2.83 -2.79 5.80
C PHE A 365 3.15 -4.30 5.73
N GLY A 366 2.55 -5.11 6.60
CA GLY A 366 2.62 -6.58 6.57
C GLY A 366 1.63 -7.23 5.61
N ASP A 367 0.69 -6.48 5.05
CA ASP A 367 -0.29 -6.98 4.08
C ASP A 367 0.31 -6.98 2.66
N SER A 368 0.26 -8.13 1.98
CA SER A 368 0.96 -8.31 0.69
C SER A 368 0.32 -7.52 -0.44
N GLU A 369 -1.01 -7.50 -0.53
CA GLU A 369 -1.78 -6.78 -1.54
C GLU A 369 -1.59 -5.27 -1.40
N PHE A 370 -1.69 -4.77 -0.17
CA PHE A 370 -1.41 -3.38 0.16
C PHE A 370 0.04 -3.02 -0.17
N LEU A 371 1.01 -3.82 0.28
CA LEU A 371 2.44 -3.56 0.08
C LEU A 371 2.79 -3.49 -1.41
N MET A 372 2.31 -4.44 -2.23
CA MET A 372 2.53 -4.40 -3.68
C MET A 372 2.04 -3.08 -4.29
N LEU A 373 0.80 -2.69 -4.00
CA LEU A 373 0.22 -1.47 -4.55
C LEU A 373 0.96 -0.21 -4.06
N PHE A 374 1.31 -0.16 -2.78
CA PHE A 374 2.10 0.92 -2.19
C PHE A 374 3.46 1.07 -2.88
N LEU A 375 4.22 -0.02 -3.02
CA LEU A 375 5.55 -0.01 -3.64
C LEU A 375 5.50 0.40 -5.12
N ILE A 376 4.46 -0.03 -5.86
CA ILE A 376 4.24 0.44 -7.23
C ILE A 376 4.04 1.95 -7.24
N LEU A 377 3.04 2.45 -6.52
CA LEU A 377 2.70 3.88 -6.48
C LEU A 377 3.88 4.75 -6.05
N LEU A 378 4.65 4.29 -5.07
CA LEU A 378 5.85 4.97 -4.59
C LEU A 378 6.94 5.06 -5.67
N THR A 379 7.09 4.01 -6.49
CA THR A 379 8.16 3.90 -7.47
C THR A 379 7.84 4.59 -8.80
N LEU A 380 6.56 4.67 -9.20
CA LEU A 380 6.12 5.29 -10.46
C LEU A 380 6.76 6.65 -10.77
N PRO A 381 6.82 7.65 -9.86
CA PRO A 381 7.45 8.94 -10.18
C PRO A 381 8.94 8.82 -10.49
N PHE A 382 9.67 7.91 -9.83
CA PHE A 382 11.10 7.69 -10.09
C PHE A 382 11.31 6.95 -11.42
N ALA A 383 10.47 5.96 -11.71
CA ALA A 383 10.49 5.23 -12.98
C ALA A 383 10.22 6.17 -14.17
N ALA A 384 9.27 7.10 -14.01
CA ALA A 384 8.90 8.05 -15.05
C ALA A 384 10.07 8.93 -15.52
N VAL A 385 11.01 9.25 -14.62
CA VAL A 385 12.12 10.19 -14.86
C VAL A 385 13.47 9.55 -15.15
N ARG A 386 13.55 8.22 -15.11
CA ARG A 386 14.83 7.48 -15.19
C ARG A 386 15.67 7.80 -16.43
N ASP A 387 15.04 7.88 -17.60
CA ASP A 387 15.74 8.14 -18.87
C ASP A 387 15.62 9.62 -19.31
N GLY A 388 15.39 10.55 -18.38
CA GLY A 388 15.23 11.97 -18.69
C GLY A 388 13.83 12.40 -19.18
N GLY A 389 12.81 11.53 -19.11
CA GLY A 389 11.41 11.91 -19.37
C GLY A 389 10.73 12.58 -18.16
N LEU A 390 9.75 13.49 -18.23
CA LEU A 390 8.68 13.74 -19.20
C LEU A 390 8.91 15.03 -20.01
N PRO A 391 9.12 14.98 -21.34
CA PRO A 391 8.78 16.10 -22.22
C PRO A 391 7.26 16.07 -22.48
N GLU A 392 6.60 17.15 -22.05
CA GLU A 392 5.21 17.57 -22.28
C GLU A 392 4.05 16.87 -21.54
#